data_AF-A0AA91GSG1-F1
#
_entry.id   AF-A0AA91GSG1-F1
#
_cell.length_a   1.000
_cell.length_b   1.000
_cell.length_c   1.000
_cell.angle_alpha   90.00
_cell.angle_beta   90.00
_cell.angle_gamma   90.00
#
_symmetry.space_group_name_H-M   'P 1'
#
loop_
_entity.id
_entity.type
_entity.pdbx_description
1 polymer ?
#
loop_
_entity_poly.entity_id
_entity_poly.type
_entity_poly.pdbx_seq_one_letter_code
_entity_poly.pdbx_strand_id
1 'polypeptide(L)'
;MNNLYIFVTTDRPDQYLNSIVHCIERGTNSIVLLQVEDSKTEQVQLNLLRTNVYNLLQNLSKGFYKYYTGLRKETVVALDAEYSPDELSRLKAKYSFCLTDNIKWEVERIQYLELRQYISSLSRNNKNAIIDVTSVSKVYIGDIFACSLLENISKLCTFELLIKPDFDKPWNTLIHELEEGKHYKYTNLVETPIFKESTKAILIRTTPLLVSVIGTVLFVALTLATTLIFGSSGAFAQAMSTVGTALGIISFFLIYFPVRGK
;
A
#
# COMPACT_ATOMS: atom_id res chain seq x y z
N MET A 1 13.03 -17.33 2.74
CA MET A 1 11.97 -16.96 3.70
C MET A 1 11.23 -15.76 3.15
N ASN A 2 9.92 -15.83 3.02
CA ASN A 2 9.10 -14.68 2.66
C ASN A 2 8.76 -13.97 3.98
N ASN A 3 9.27 -12.74 4.14
CA ASN A 3 9.01 -11.92 5.31
C ASN A 3 7.91 -10.93 4.96
N LEU A 4 6.92 -10.81 5.83
CA LEU A 4 5.86 -9.81 5.76
C LEU A 4 6.14 -8.71 6.80
N TYR A 5 6.36 -7.50 6.30
CA TYR A 5 6.57 -6.30 7.09
C TYR A 5 5.28 -5.47 7.03
N ILE A 6 4.54 -5.42 8.13
CA ILE A 6 3.25 -4.74 8.19
C ILE A 6 3.45 -3.40 8.88
N PHE A 7 3.24 -2.31 8.15
CA PHE A 7 3.24 -0.99 8.75
C PHE A 7 1.94 -0.77 9.54
N VAL A 8 2.07 -0.47 10.82
CA VAL A 8 0.95 -0.33 11.75
C VAL A 8 0.77 1.12 12.18
N THR A 9 -0.48 1.57 12.18
CA THR A 9 -0.84 2.92 12.68
C THR A 9 -2.03 2.89 13.64
N THR A 10 -2.50 1.70 14.02
CA THR A 10 -3.66 1.54 14.89
C THR A 10 -3.61 0.25 15.70
N ASP A 11 -4.16 0.25 16.92
CA ASP A 11 -4.18 -0.93 17.81
C ASP A 11 -5.30 -1.95 17.47
N ARG A 12 -5.92 -1.88 16.28
CA ARG A 12 -7.05 -2.73 15.89
C ARG A 12 -6.60 -4.03 15.21
N PRO A 13 -6.65 -5.20 15.88
CA PRO A 13 -6.06 -6.44 15.38
C PRO A 13 -6.72 -7.00 14.11
N ASP A 14 -8.02 -6.77 13.94
CA ASP A 14 -8.83 -7.21 12.81
C ASP A 14 -8.34 -6.66 11.46
N GLN A 15 -7.80 -5.44 11.44
CA GLN A 15 -7.32 -4.80 10.21
C GLN A 15 -6.11 -5.49 9.59
N TYR A 16 -5.35 -6.23 10.39
CA TYR A 16 -4.12 -6.91 9.94
C TYR A 16 -4.36 -8.36 9.53
N LEU A 17 -5.48 -8.94 10.00
CA LEU A 17 -5.72 -10.38 9.98
C LEU A 17 -5.77 -10.94 8.56
N ASN A 18 -6.43 -10.21 7.66
CA ASN A 18 -6.61 -10.62 6.27
C ASN A 18 -5.28 -10.68 5.52
N SER A 19 -4.45 -9.64 5.60
CA SER A 19 -3.10 -9.64 5.00
C SER A 19 -2.22 -10.74 5.56
N ILE A 20 -2.24 -10.93 6.88
CA ILE A 20 -1.44 -11.95 7.57
C ILE A 20 -1.80 -13.35 7.05
N VAL A 21 -3.08 -13.71 7.09
CA VAL A 21 -3.54 -15.04 6.67
C VAL A 21 -3.26 -15.24 5.18
N HIS A 22 -3.57 -14.26 4.34
CA HIS A 22 -3.31 -14.31 2.90
C HIS A 22 -1.84 -14.60 2.57
N CYS A 23 -0.92 -13.96 3.30
CA CYS A 23 0.52 -14.15 3.12
C CYS A 23 1.02 -15.49 3.68
N ILE A 24 0.51 -15.92 4.85
CA ILE A 24 0.86 -17.22 5.43
C ILE A 24 0.47 -18.36 4.47
N GLU A 25 -0.73 -18.31 3.89
CA GLU A 25 -1.19 -19.29 2.87
C GLU A 25 -0.29 -19.35 1.63
N ARG A 26 0.48 -18.28 1.37
CA ARG A 26 1.47 -18.17 0.28
C ARG A 26 2.91 -18.42 0.72
N GLY A 27 3.11 -18.98 1.92
CA GLY A 27 4.41 -19.40 2.43
C GLY A 27 5.21 -18.33 3.17
N THR A 28 4.57 -17.24 3.60
CA THR A 28 5.17 -16.33 4.59
C THR A 28 5.28 -17.03 5.93
N ASN A 29 6.47 -16.98 6.54
CA ASN A 29 6.76 -17.60 7.82
C ASN A 29 7.46 -16.65 8.82
N SER A 30 7.57 -15.38 8.47
CA SER A 30 8.02 -14.32 9.38
C SER A 30 7.14 -13.09 9.18
N ILE A 31 6.59 -12.59 10.29
CA ILE A 31 5.71 -11.42 10.34
C ILE A 31 6.34 -10.41 11.28
N VAL A 32 6.56 -9.20 10.79
CA VAL A 32 7.11 -8.09 11.55
C VAL A 32 6.11 -6.96 11.56
N LEU A 33 5.61 -6.59 12.73
CA LEU A 33 4.77 -5.40 12.90
C LEU A 33 5.66 -4.18 13.11
N LEU A 34 5.56 -3.20 12.22
CA LEU A 34 6.43 -2.02 12.17
C LEU A 34 5.64 -0.76 12.47
N GLN A 35 6.03 -0.03 13.51
CA GLN A 35 5.53 1.33 13.72
C GLN A 35 6.59 2.37 13.34
N VAL A 36 6.17 3.35 12.53
CA VAL A 36 6.94 4.59 12.32
C VAL A 36 6.63 5.53 13.49
N GLU A 37 7.65 5.93 14.22
CA GLU A 37 7.56 6.88 15.32
C GLU A 37 7.76 8.31 14.80
N ASP A 38 6.80 9.17 15.13
CA ASP A 38 6.85 10.61 14.91
C ASP A 38 6.01 11.28 16.02
N SER A 39 6.31 12.55 16.25
CA SER A 39 5.53 13.49 17.05
C SER A 39 4.06 13.63 16.65
N LYS A 40 3.68 13.20 15.43
CA LYS A 40 2.36 13.41 14.83
C LYS A 40 1.37 12.26 15.03
N THR A 41 1.81 11.12 15.54
CA THR A 41 0.94 9.94 15.66
C THR A 41 0.99 9.31 17.02
N GLU A 42 -0.16 8.78 17.43
CA GLU A 42 -0.27 8.02 18.66
C GLU A 42 0.58 6.74 18.59
N GLN A 43 1.29 6.46 19.68
CA GLN A 43 2.07 5.24 19.79
C GLN A 43 1.15 4.04 19.92
N VAL A 44 1.38 3.04 19.07
CA VAL A 44 0.69 1.76 19.06
C VAL A 44 1.41 0.87 20.07
N GLN A 45 0.65 0.17 20.90
CA GLN A 45 1.23 -0.77 21.85
C GLN A 45 1.60 -2.06 21.13
N LEU A 46 2.67 -2.05 20.33
CA LEU A 46 3.00 -3.13 19.38
C LEU A 46 2.99 -4.53 19.98
N ASN A 47 3.52 -4.72 21.19
CA ASN A 47 3.51 -6.02 21.86
C ASN A 47 2.09 -6.47 22.19
N LEU A 48 1.24 -5.54 22.68
CA LEU A 48 -0.17 -5.82 22.94
C LEU A 48 -0.93 -6.07 21.64
N LEU A 49 -0.68 -5.29 20.57
CA LEU A 49 -1.25 -5.51 19.25
C LEU A 49 -0.90 -6.90 18.73
N ARG A 50 0.39 -7.29 18.77
CA ARG A 50 0.84 -8.64 18.37
C ARG A 50 0.09 -9.72 19.16
N THR A 51 0.01 -9.59 20.48
CA THR A 51 -0.73 -10.53 21.34
C THR A 51 -2.21 -10.57 20.97
N ASN A 52 -2.83 -9.42 20.68
CA ASN A 52 -4.24 -9.33 20.31
C ASN A 52 -4.52 -9.96 18.94
N VAL A 53 -3.65 -9.75 17.95
CA VAL A 53 -3.74 -10.42 16.64
C VAL A 53 -3.63 -11.94 16.81
N TYR A 54 -2.64 -12.41 17.58
CA TYR A 54 -2.47 -13.83 17.85
C TYR A 54 -3.68 -14.43 18.58
N ASN A 55 -4.19 -13.75 19.61
CA ASN A 55 -5.39 -14.16 20.34
C ASN A 55 -6.63 -14.18 19.45
N LEU A 56 -6.77 -13.25 18.50
CA LEU A 56 -7.87 -13.25 17.55
C LEU A 56 -7.78 -14.44 16.59
N LEU A 57 -6.59 -14.76 16.07
CA LEU A 57 -6.36 -15.99 15.29
C LEU A 57 -6.71 -17.24 16.11
N GLN A 58 -6.35 -17.27 17.40
CA GLN A 58 -6.66 -18.39 18.29
C GLN A 58 -8.16 -18.51 18.63
N ASN A 59 -8.87 -17.40 18.77
CA ASN A 59 -10.31 -17.42 18.97
C ASN A 59 -11.02 -17.93 17.70
N LEU A 60 -10.61 -17.44 16.53
CA LEU A 60 -11.17 -17.86 15.24
C LEU A 60 -10.89 -19.34 14.97
N SER A 61 -9.70 -19.85 15.30
CA SER A 61 -9.40 -21.28 15.19
C SER A 61 -10.26 -22.17 16.10
N LYS A 62 -10.89 -21.59 17.12
CA LYS A 62 -11.85 -22.24 18.02
C LYS A 62 -13.31 -21.94 17.66
N GLY A 63 -13.57 -21.12 16.63
CA GLY A 63 -14.92 -20.76 16.19
C GLY A 63 -15.53 -19.58 16.95
N PHE A 64 -14.70 -18.67 17.46
CA PHE A 64 -15.13 -17.47 18.17
C PHE A 64 -14.56 -16.21 17.54
N TYR A 65 -15.34 -15.14 17.50
CA TYR A 65 -14.87 -13.81 17.16
C TYR A 65 -14.84 -12.92 18.41
N LYS A 66 -13.73 -12.21 18.65
CA LYS A 66 -13.61 -11.26 19.77
C LYS A 66 -13.52 -9.83 19.25
N TYR A 67 -14.34 -8.95 19.81
CA TYR A 67 -14.27 -7.52 19.54
C TYR A 67 -13.15 -6.87 20.35
N TYR A 68 -12.28 -6.11 19.69
CA TYR A 68 -11.18 -5.37 20.33
C TYR A 68 -11.41 -3.86 20.40
N THR A 69 -12.47 -3.36 19.77
CA THR A 69 -12.79 -1.93 19.71
C THR A 69 -14.29 -1.66 19.81
N GLY A 70 -14.62 -0.38 20.01
CA GLY A 70 -16.00 0.10 20.06
C GLY A 70 -16.75 -0.31 21.33
N LEU A 71 -18.08 -0.16 21.30
CA LEU A 71 -18.96 -0.45 22.44
C LEU A 71 -18.98 -1.92 22.84
N ARG A 72 -18.63 -2.82 21.92
CA ARG A 72 -18.59 -4.27 22.14
C ARG A 72 -17.20 -4.78 22.55
N LYS A 73 -16.23 -3.91 22.87
CA LYS A 73 -14.88 -4.33 23.25
C LYS A 73 -14.89 -5.44 24.32
N GLU A 74 -14.02 -6.42 24.18
CA GLU A 74 -13.92 -7.66 24.98
C GLU A 74 -15.10 -8.64 24.82
N THR A 75 -16.15 -8.31 24.08
CA THR A 75 -17.25 -9.25 23.78
C THR A 75 -16.76 -10.35 22.85
N VAL A 76 -17.16 -11.59 23.16
CA VAL A 76 -16.88 -12.77 22.34
C VAL A 76 -18.19 -13.30 21.76
N VAL A 77 -18.20 -13.56 20.45
CA VAL A 77 -19.32 -14.13 19.71
C VAL A 77 -18.96 -15.55 19.29
N ALA A 78 -19.81 -16.51 19.61
CA ALA A 78 -19.72 -17.87 19.09
C ALA A 78 -20.24 -17.89 17.65
N LEU A 79 -19.45 -18.43 16.74
CA LEU A 79 -19.74 -18.44 15.31
C LEU A 79 -20.55 -19.68 14.89
N ASP A 80 -20.80 -20.62 15.79
CA ASP A 80 -21.66 -21.79 15.55
C ASP A 80 -23.14 -21.45 15.34
N ALA A 81 -23.60 -20.28 15.82
CA ALA A 81 -24.92 -19.75 15.51
C ALA A 81 -25.00 -19.10 14.12
N GLU A 82 -23.86 -18.79 13.50
CA GLU A 82 -23.77 -18.06 12.22
C GLU A 82 -23.40 -18.99 11.05
N TYR A 83 -22.71 -20.10 11.32
CA TYR A 83 -22.20 -21.04 10.32
C TYR A 83 -22.73 -22.45 10.48
N SER A 84 -22.87 -23.16 9.36
CA SER A 84 -23.07 -24.60 9.39
C SER A 84 -21.83 -25.33 9.98
N PRO A 85 -21.98 -26.56 10.49
CA PRO A 85 -20.85 -27.33 11.04
C PRO A 85 -19.67 -27.49 10.07
N ASP A 86 -19.95 -27.63 8.76
CA ASP A 86 -18.93 -27.79 7.73
C ASP A 86 -18.17 -26.49 7.47
N GLU A 87 -18.89 -25.36 7.36
CA GLU A 87 -18.29 -24.02 7.20
C GLU A 87 -17.44 -23.66 8.40
N LEU A 88 -17.96 -23.89 9.61
CA LEU A 88 -17.24 -23.63 10.85
C LEU A 88 -15.96 -24.48 10.94
N SER A 89 -16.00 -25.73 10.49
CA SER A 89 -14.81 -26.60 10.47
C SER A 89 -13.75 -26.09 9.50
N ARG A 90 -14.14 -25.60 8.32
CA ARG A 90 -13.21 -24.98 7.34
C ARG A 90 -12.60 -23.69 7.89
N LEU A 91 -13.40 -22.84 8.52
CA LEU A 91 -12.95 -21.63 9.21
C LEU A 91 -11.90 -21.97 10.26
N LYS A 92 -12.22 -22.89 11.17
CA LYS A 92 -11.31 -23.32 12.26
C LYS A 92 -9.99 -23.84 11.71
N ALA A 93 -10.03 -24.66 10.65
CA ALA A 93 -8.83 -25.19 10.00
C ALA A 93 -7.96 -24.09 9.39
N LYS A 94 -8.57 -23.11 8.68
CA LYS A 94 -7.88 -21.98 8.05
C LYS A 94 -7.04 -21.19 9.07
N TYR A 95 -7.64 -20.87 10.21
CA TYR A 95 -6.95 -20.12 11.26
C TYR A 95 -5.99 -20.96 12.10
N SER A 96 -6.26 -22.25 12.29
CA SER A 96 -5.33 -23.17 12.96
C SER A 96 -3.98 -23.26 12.23
N PHE A 97 -4.00 -23.24 10.90
CA PHE A 97 -2.78 -23.23 10.08
C PHE A 97 -1.86 -22.04 10.37
N CYS A 98 -2.45 -20.88 10.73
CA CYS A 98 -1.71 -19.65 11.05
C CYS A 98 -1.08 -19.66 12.45
N LEU A 99 -1.34 -20.68 13.27
CA LEU A 99 -0.85 -20.81 14.65
C LEU A 99 0.30 -21.81 14.77
N THR A 100 0.90 -22.23 13.65
CA THR A 100 2.01 -23.19 13.66
C THR A 100 3.31 -22.55 14.20
N ASP A 101 4.12 -23.34 14.91
CA ASP A 101 5.37 -22.89 15.55
C ASP A 101 6.43 -22.41 14.54
N ASN A 102 6.23 -22.67 13.24
CA ASN A 102 7.13 -22.26 12.17
C ASN A 102 6.98 -20.77 11.79
N ILE A 103 5.96 -20.07 12.30
CA ILE A 103 5.71 -18.66 11.98
C ILE A 103 6.32 -17.78 13.08
N LYS A 104 7.33 -17.00 12.71
CA LYS A 104 7.99 -16.04 13.61
C LYS A 104 7.23 -14.72 13.65
N TRP A 105 7.10 -14.15 14.84
CA TRP A 105 6.39 -12.89 15.08
C TRP A 105 7.27 -11.89 15.82
N GLU A 106 7.61 -10.81 15.13
CA GLU A 106 8.47 -9.75 15.63
C GLU A 106 7.74 -8.41 15.62
N VAL A 107 8.22 -7.48 16.43
CA VAL A 107 7.74 -6.10 16.45
C VAL A 107 8.94 -5.17 16.42
N GLU A 108 8.87 -4.12 15.64
CA GLU A 108 9.94 -3.13 15.56
C GLU A 108 9.37 -1.71 15.51
N ARG A 109 10.19 -0.78 15.97
CA ARG A 109 9.93 0.65 15.92
C ARG A 109 11.03 1.30 15.14
N ILE A 110 10.65 2.23 14.28
CA ILE A 110 11.60 2.99 13.46
C ILE A 110 11.29 4.47 13.61
N GLN A 111 12.31 5.28 13.83
CA GLN A 111 12.13 6.72 13.78
C GLN A 111 11.78 7.15 12.36
N TYR A 112 10.86 8.10 12.19
CA TYR A 112 10.47 8.59 10.87
C TYR A 112 11.67 9.02 10.01
N LEU A 113 12.66 9.67 10.62
CA LEU A 113 13.89 10.10 9.94
C LEU A 113 14.75 8.93 9.42
N GLU A 114 14.59 7.75 9.99
CA GLU A 114 15.34 6.54 9.64
C GLU A 114 14.58 5.63 8.67
N LEU A 115 13.32 5.96 8.33
CA LEU A 115 12.44 5.14 7.49
C LEU A 115 13.11 4.68 6.19
N ARG A 116 13.77 5.60 5.49
CA ARG A 116 14.48 5.28 4.25
C ARG A 116 15.63 4.30 4.48
N GLN A 117 16.45 4.55 5.50
CA GLN A 117 17.58 3.69 5.83
C GLN A 117 17.11 2.28 6.18
N TYR A 118 16.02 2.19 6.94
CA TYR A 118 15.39 0.94 7.29
C TYR A 118 14.89 0.18 6.05
N ILE A 119 14.11 0.83 5.18
CA ILE A 119 13.62 0.25 3.91
C ILE A 119 14.79 -0.19 3.01
N SER A 120 15.86 0.60 2.92
CA SER A 120 17.08 0.20 2.20
C SER A 120 17.69 -1.08 2.78
N SER A 121 17.72 -1.23 4.11
CA SER A 121 18.23 -2.45 4.76
C SER A 121 17.36 -3.67 4.44
N LEU A 122 16.03 -3.51 4.38
CA LEU A 122 15.11 -4.57 3.99
C LEU A 122 15.37 -5.04 2.56
N SER A 123 15.50 -4.10 1.62
CA SER A 123 15.77 -4.40 0.21
C SER A 123 17.08 -5.18 0.02
N ARG A 124 18.13 -4.83 0.76
CA ARG A 124 19.44 -5.51 0.70
C ARG A 124 19.41 -6.89 1.33
N ASN A 125 18.76 -7.03 2.49
CA ASN A 125 18.77 -8.25 3.29
C ASN A 125 17.72 -9.27 2.82
N ASN A 126 16.64 -8.81 2.20
CA ASN A 126 15.54 -9.66 1.77
C ASN A 126 14.89 -9.17 0.46
N LYS A 127 15.38 -9.68 -0.67
CA LYS A 127 14.86 -9.39 -2.01
C LYS A 127 13.38 -9.74 -2.22
N ASN A 128 12.80 -10.57 -1.35
CA ASN A 128 11.41 -11.02 -1.44
C ASN A 128 10.52 -10.48 -0.31
N ALA A 129 10.99 -9.46 0.42
CA ALA A 129 10.20 -8.78 1.45
C ALA A 129 8.88 -8.26 0.87
N ILE A 130 7.78 -8.55 1.57
CA ILE A 130 6.47 -7.98 1.29
C ILE A 130 6.25 -6.88 2.32
N ILE A 131 6.05 -5.66 1.86
CA ILE A 131 5.65 -4.54 2.71
C ILE A 131 4.14 -4.39 2.59
N ASP A 132 3.41 -4.57 3.68
CA ASP A 132 1.96 -4.31 3.75
C ASP A 132 1.69 -2.92 4.33
N VAL A 133 0.82 -2.17 3.65
CA VAL A 133 0.36 -0.85 4.07
C VAL A 133 -1.15 -0.75 4.26
N THR A 134 -1.83 -1.88 4.44
CA THR A 134 -3.31 -1.98 4.48
C THR A 134 -3.93 -1.06 5.52
N SER A 135 -3.35 -1.05 6.72
CA SER A 135 -3.84 -0.32 7.90
C SER A 135 -3.09 0.99 8.15
N VAL A 136 -2.34 1.49 7.17
CA VAL A 136 -1.48 2.66 7.35
C VAL A 136 -2.30 3.93 7.16
N SER A 137 -2.13 4.88 8.08
CA SER A 137 -2.67 6.22 7.93
C SER A 137 -2.18 6.87 6.64
N LYS A 138 -3.07 7.58 5.95
CA LYS A 138 -2.80 8.25 4.67
C LYS A 138 -1.55 9.14 4.70
N VAL A 139 -1.19 9.66 5.88
CA VAL A 139 -0.01 10.51 6.09
C VAL A 139 1.29 9.78 5.73
N TYR A 140 1.41 8.49 6.03
CA TYR A 140 2.66 7.74 5.84
C TYR A 140 2.73 6.91 4.56
N ILE A 141 1.58 6.61 3.93
CA ILE A 141 1.56 5.79 2.71
C ILE A 141 2.46 6.40 1.63
N GLY A 142 2.40 7.72 1.46
CA GLY A 142 3.22 8.43 0.47
C GLY A 142 4.72 8.30 0.72
N ASP A 143 5.16 8.46 1.97
CA ASP A 143 6.59 8.39 2.34
C ASP A 143 7.12 6.96 2.27
N ILE A 144 6.35 5.97 2.73
CA ILE A 144 6.68 4.55 2.62
C ILE A 144 6.76 4.16 1.13
N PHE A 145 5.82 4.62 0.31
CA PHE A 145 5.84 4.41 -1.14
C PHE A 145 7.09 5.02 -1.79
N ALA A 146 7.39 6.29 -1.50
CA ALA A 146 8.55 6.97 -2.04
C ALA A 146 9.87 6.28 -1.66
N CYS A 147 10.03 5.89 -0.39
CA CYS A 147 11.20 5.15 0.06
C CYS A 147 11.28 3.77 -0.62
N SER A 148 10.17 3.06 -0.72
CA SER A 148 10.11 1.74 -1.37
C SER A 148 10.46 1.82 -2.86
N LEU A 149 10.02 2.88 -3.56
CA LEU A 149 10.35 3.14 -4.96
C LEU A 149 11.85 3.41 -5.14
N LEU A 150 12.44 4.26 -4.30
CA LEU A 150 13.88 4.59 -4.35
C LEU A 150 14.76 3.35 -4.13
N GLU A 151 14.32 2.44 -3.26
CA GLU A 151 15.08 1.24 -2.89
C GLU A 151 14.64 -0.01 -3.70
N ASN A 152 13.89 0.18 -4.78
CA ASN A 152 13.42 -0.85 -5.72
C ASN A 152 12.64 -2.02 -5.08
N ILE A 153 11.84 -1.74 -4.04
CA ILE A 153 10.96 -2.75 -3.45
C ILE A 153 9.72 -2.92 -4.32
N SER A 154 9.61 -4.11 -4.94
CA SER A 154 8.53 -4.42 -5.89
C SER A 154 7.23 -4.88 -5.23
N LYS A 155 7.25 -5.25 -3.95
CA LYS A 155 6.10 -5.80 -3.22
C LYS A 155 5.63 -4.88 -2.10
N LEU A 156 5.18 -3.69 -2.47
CA LEU A 156 4.43 -2.80 -1.59
C LEU A 156 2.93 -3.07 -1.78
N CYS A 157 2.33 -3.83 -0.89
CA CYS A 157 1.00 -4.40 -1.03
C CYS A 157 -0.03 -3.78 -0.07
N THR A 158 -1.30 -3.88 -0.45
CA THR A 158 -2.46 -3.53 0.38
C THR A 158 -3.57 -4.56 0.15
N PHE A 159 -4.35 -4.84 1.19
CA PHE A 159 -5.54 -5.67 1.13
C PHE A 159 -6.78 -4.79 0.86
N GLU A 160 -7.24 -4.80 -0.38
CA GLU A 160 -8.41 -4.03 -0.81
C GLU A 160 -9.68 -4.89 -0.70
N LEU A 161 -10.63 -4.45 0.12
CA LEU A 161 -11.99 -4.98 0.09
C LEU A 161 -12.74 -4.40 -1.12
N LEU A 162 -13.28 -5.29 -1.95
CA LEU A 162 -14.09 -4.94 -3.13
C LEU A 162 -15.59 -4.92 -2.84
N ILE A 163 -15.96 -5.25 -1.60
CA ILE A 163 -17.33 -5.26 -1.10
C ILE A 163 -17.50 -4.22 0.00
N LYS A 164 -18.75 -3.81 0.24
CA LYS A 164 -19.07 -2.93 1.36
C LYS A 164 -18.89 -3.71 2.67
N PRO A 165 -18.09 -3.19 3.63
CA PRO A 165 -17.91 -3.86 4.91
C PRO A 165 -19.21 -3.86 5.73
N ASP A 166 -19.47 -4.97 6.41
CA ASP A 166 -20.51 -5.11 7.42
C ASP A 166 -19.88 -4.89 8.80
N PHE A 167 -20.20 -3.75 9.42
CA PHE A 167 -19.66 -3.38 10.73
C PHE A 167 -20.42 -4.00 11.91
N ASP A 168 -21.63 -4.51 11.67
CA ASP A 168 -22.42 -5.20 12.70
C ASP A 168 -21.97 -6.65 12.86
N LYS A 169 -21.52 -7.26 11.75
CA LYS A 169 -20.92 -8.59 11.69
C LYS A 169 -19.53 -8.53 11.04
N PRO A 170 -18.51 -8.00 11.74
CA PRO A 170 -17.17 -7.80 11.16
C PRO A 170 -16.48 -9.09 10.71
N TRP A 171 -16.87 -10.26 11.24
CA TRP A 171 -16.37 -11.55 10.75
C TRP A 171 -16.72 -11.81 9.27
N ASN A 172 -17.80 -11.19 8.76
CA ASN A 172 -18.17 -11.24 7.34
C ASN A 172 -17.16 -10.53 6.41
N THR A 173 -16.26 -9.73 6.99
CA THR A 173 -15.20 -9.02 6.27
C THR A 173 -13.83 -9.69 6.42
N LEU A 174 -13.78 -10.85 7.07
CA LEU A 174 -12.55 -11.62 7.24
C LEU A 174 -12.36 -12.62 6.11
N ILE A 175 -11.10 -12.92 5.80
CA ILE A 175 -10.66 -13.70 4.64
C ILE A 175 -11.29 -15.10 4.49
N HIS A 176 -11.93 -15.66 5.51
CA HIS A 176 -12.64 -16.94 5.35
C HIS A 176 -13.96 -16.79 4.57
N GLU A 177 -14.57 -15.60 4.56
CA GLU A 177 -15.77 -15.26 3.78
C GLU A 177 -15.45 -14.69 2.39
N LEU A 178 -14.18 -14.34 2.16
CA LEU A 178 -13.79 -13.56 1.00
C LEU A 178 -13.19 -14.44 -0.09
N GLU A 179 -13.73 -14.32 -1.29
CA GLU A 179 -13.16 -14.92 -2.49
C GLU A 179 -12.23 -13.90 -3.17
N GLU A 180 -10.99 -14.31 -3.47
CA GLU A 180 -10.01 -13.44 -4.11
C GLU A 180 -10.44 -13.08 -5.52
N GLY A 181 -10.25 -11.81 -5.91
CA GLY A 181 -10.66 -11.27 -7.19
C GLY A 181 -12.14 -10.84 -7.25
N LYS A 182 -13.01 -11.42 -6.41
CA LYS A 182 -14.42 -11.02 -6.28
C LYS A 182 -14.69 -10.12 -5.06
N HIS A 183 -14.34 -10.60 -3.87
CA HIS A 183 -14.60 -9.89 -2.61
C HIS A 183 -13.41 -9.07 -2.14
N TYR A 184 -12.19 -9.49 -2.50
CA TYR A 184 -10.98 -8.77 -2.12
C TYR A 184 -9.87 -8.91 -3.15
N LYS A 185 -8.87 -8.03 -3.08
CA LYS A 185 -7.60 -8.16 -3.78
C LYS A 185 -6.45 -7.81 -2.85
N TYR A 186 -5.43 -8.66 -2.81
CA TYR A 186 -4.14 -8.31 -2.23
C TYR A 186 -3.20 -7.94 -3.38
N THR A 187 -2.98 -6.65 -3.58
CA THR A 187 -2.36 -6.11 -4.80
C THR A 187 -1.29 -5.09 -4.45
N ASN A 188 -0.40 -4.79 -5.40
CA ASN A 188 0.55 -3.70 -5.19
C ASN A 188 -0.22 -2.38 -5.08
N LEU A 189 0.20 -1.50 -4.16
CA LEU A 189 -0.40 -0.18 -3.94
C LEU A 189 -0.60 0.59 -5.25
N VAL A 190 0.36 0.53 -6.17
CA VAL A 190 0.31 1.26 -7.46
C VAL A 190 -0.74 0.73 -8.43
N GLU A 191 -1.20 -0.50 -8.22
CA GLU A 191 -2.20 -1.15 -9.07
C GLU A 191 -3.63 -0.83 -8.64
N THR A 192 -3.81 -0.27 -7.45
CA THR A 192 -5.13 0.10 -6.89
C THR A 192 -5.81 1.18 -7.76
N PRO A 193 -7.15 1.16 -7.86
CA PRO A 193 -7.89 2.20 -8.57
C PRO A 193 -7.61 3.61 -8.03
N ILE A 194 -7.56 3.75 -6.71
CA ILE A 194 -7.32 5.02 -6.02
C ILE A 194 -5.95 5.58 -6.41
N PHE A 195 -4.91 4.75 -6.44
CA PHE A 195 -3.58 5.21 -6.84
C PHE A 195 -3.56 5.64 -8.31
N LYS A 196 -4.14 4.82 -9.21
CA LYS A 196 -4.26 5.15 -10.65
C LYS A 196 -5.02 6.45 -10.89
N GLU A 197 -6.12 6.68 -10.18
CA GLU A 197 -6.88 7.93 -10.23
C GLU A 197 -6.07 9.09 -9.69
N SER A 198 -5.33 8.90 -8.59
CA SER A 198 -4.45 9.93 -8.02
C SER A 198 -3.33 10.32 -8.98
N THR A 199 -2.71 9.36 -9.68
CA THR A 199 -1.71 9.63 -10.71
C THR A 199 -2.29 10.45 -11.86
N LYS A 200 -3.49 10.08 -12.36
CA LYS A 200 -4.20 10.83 -13.40
C LYS A 200 -4.55 12.25 -12.93
N ALA A 201 -5.05 12.38 -11.70
CA ALA A 201 -5.41 13.67 -11.12
C ALA A 201 -4.20 14.58 -10.92
N ILE A 202 -3.04 14.06 -10.50
CA ILE A 202 -1.79 14.81 -10.42
C ILE A 202 -1.39 15.32 -11.80
N LEU A 203 -1.41 14.45 -12.81
CA LEU A 203 -1.08 14.82 -14.20
C LEU A 203 -2.01 15.91 -14.75
N ILE A 204 -3.31 15.84 -14.43
CA ILE A 204 -4.32 16.82 -14.87
C ILE A 204 -4.21 18.14 -14.10
N ARG A 205 -4.05 18.07 -12.76
CA ARG A 205 -3.93 19.26 -11.88
C ARG A 205 -2.61 20.00 -12.07
N THR A 206 -1.56 19.32 -12.51
CA THR A 206 -0.37 19.96 -13.05
C THR A 206 -0.58 20.33 -14.52
N THR A 207 -1.68 21.04 -14.82
CA THR A 207 -2.01 21.53 -16.17
C THR A 207 -0.83 22.25 -16.83
N PRO A 208 -0.01 23.07 -16.12
CA PRO A 208 1.21 23.63 -16.69
C PRO A 208 2.21 22.57 -17.15
N LEU A 209 2.40 21.49 -16.39
CA LEU A 209 3.29 20.38 -16.77
C LEU A 209 2.75 19.64 -18.00
N LEU A 210 1.46 19.31 -18.03
CA LEU A 210 0.83 18.64 -19.16
C LEU A 210 0.93 19.49 -20.44
N VAL A 211 0.60 20.78 -20.36
CA VAL A 211 0.73 21.73 -21.48
C VAL A 211 2.18 21.85 -21.92
N SER A 212 3.12 21.88 -20.98
CA SER A 212 4.54 21.98 -21.29
C SER A 212 5.05 20.71 -21.99
N VAL A 213 4.70 19.51 -21.52
CA VAL A 213 5.07 18.23 -22.17
C VAL A 213 4.48 18.13 -23.57
N ILE A 214 3.18 18.39 -23.74
CA ILE A 214 2.51 18.36 -25.05
C ILE A 214 3.11 19.43 -25.98
N GLY A 215 3.34 20.64 -25.45
CA GLY A 215 3.97 21.74 -26.16
C GLY A 215 5.39 21.40 -26.63
N THR A 216 6.22 20.80 -25.78
CA THR A 216 7.56 20.34 -26.14
C THR A 216 7.51 19.34 -27.29
N VAL A 217 6.64 18.32 -27.21
CA VAL A 217 6.52 17.31 -28.29
C VAL A 217 6.07 17.95 -29.61
N LEU A 218 5.06 18.82 -29.60
CA LEU A 218 4.57 19.51 -30.78
C LEU A 218 5.63 20.42 -31.42
N PHE A 219 6.33 21.22 -30.62
CA PHE A 219 7.36 22.12 -31.13
C PHE A 219 8.59 21.37 -31.64
N VAL A 220 8.99 20.28 -30.99
CA VAL A 220 10.08 19.42 -31.50
C VAL A 220 9.67 18.80 -32.84
N ALA A 221 8.46 18.25 -32.96
CA ALA A 221 7.97 17.68 -34.21
C ALA A 221 7.88 18.71 -35.34
N LEU A 222 7.38 19.91 -35.04
CA LEU A 222 7.25 20.99 -36.01
C LEU A 222 8.62 21.57 -36.41
N THR A 223 9.57 21.64 -35.48
CA THR A 223 10.97 22.00 -35.77
C THR A 223 11.61 20.96 -36.69
N LEU A 224 11.39 19.67 -36.43
CA LEU A 224 11.90 18.60 -37.29
C LEU A 224 11.34 18.71 -38.72
N ALA A 225 10.02 18.87 -38.85
CA ALA A 225 9.34 19.01 -40.15
C ALA A 225 9.82 20.26 -40.92
N THR A 226 9.95 21.40 -40.25
CA THR A 226 10.41 22.64 -40.89
C THR A 226 11.87 22.58 -41.28
N THR A 227 12.72 21.95 -40.47
CA THR A 227 14.13 21.72 -40.80
C THR A 227 14.28 20.81 -42.03
N LEU A 228 13.41 19.80 -42.17
CA LEU A 228 13.40 18.91 -43.33
C LEU A 228 12.91 19.60 -44.62
N ILE A 229 11.93 20.52 -44.52
CA ILE A 229 11.33 21.19 -45.69
C ILE A 229 12.13 22.43 -46.12
N PHE A 230 12.61 23.23 -45.17
CA PHE A 230 13.18 24.57 -45.42
C PHE A 230 14.68 24.67 -45.14
N GLY A 231 15.30 23.61 -44.62
CA GLY A 231 16.69 23.62 -44.18
C GLY A 231 16.90 24.30 -42.81
N SER A 232 18.01 23.97 -42.14
CA SER A 232 18.30 24.39 -40.76
C SER A 232 18.61 25.89 -40.58
N SER A 233 18.80 26.64 -41.67
CA SER A 233 19.18 28.05 -41.66
C SER A 233 17.99 29.02 -41.82
N GLY A 234 16.76 28.51 -41.98
CA GLY A 234 15.58 29.37 -42.07
C GLY A 234 15.27 30.07 -40.74
N ALA A 235 15.03 31.38 -40.78
CA ALA A 235 14.65 32.17 -39.59
C ALA A 235 13.43 31.58 -38.84
N PHE A 236 12.50 30.95 -39.58
CA PHE A 236 11.36 30.24 -39.01
C PHE A 236 11.78 28.98 -38.25
N ALA A 237 12.68 28.17 -38.79
CA ALA A 237 13.19 26.97 -38.12
C ALA A 237 13.97 27.32 -36.84
N GLN A 238 14.73 28.43 -36.86
CA GLN A 238 15.42 28.93 -35.67
C GLN A 238 14.45 29.41 -34.59
N ALA A 239 13.42 30.20 -34.95
CA ALA A 239 12.41 30.65 -34.00
C ALA A 239 11.66 29.48 -33.34
N MET A 240 11.28 28.48 -34.13
CA MET A 240 10.62 27.27 -33.64
C MET A 240 11.51 26.45 -32.69
N SER A 241 12.80 26.32 -33.01
CA SER A 241 13.79 25.66 -32.16
C SER A 241 13.98 26.39 -30.82
N THR A 242 14.04 27.73 -30.83
CA THR A 242 14.15 28.53 -29.60
C THR A 242 12.93 28.36 -28.70
N VAL A 243 11.71 28.43 -29.26
CA VAL A 243 10.47 28.22 -28.47
C VAL A 243 10.40 26.79 -27.94
N GLY A 244 10.74 25.79 -28.76
CA GLY A 244 10.82 24.40 -28.33
C GLY A 244 11.81 24.18 -27.18
N THR A 245 12.98 24.82 -27.24
CA THR A 245 14.00 24.77 -26.18
C THR A 245 13.52 25.46 -24.90
N ALA A 246 12.91 26.65 -25.01
CA ALA A 246 12.35 27.36 -23.86
C ALA A 246 11.23 26.56 -23.18
N LEU A 247 10.32 25.97 -23.96
CA LEU A 247 9.29 25.06 -23.44
C LEU A 247 9.90 23.79 -22.84
N GLY A 248 10.97 23.25 -23.42
CA GLY A 248 11.70 22.13 -22.84
C GLY A 248 12.29 22.46 -21.47
N ILE A 249 12.89 23.64 -21.32
CA ILE A 249 13.43 24.14 -20.04
C ILE A 249 12.29 24.35 -19.03
N ILE A 250 11.18 24.96 -19.45
CA ILE A 250 10.00 25.16 -18.60
C ILE A 250 9.40 23.82 -18.17
N SER A 251 9.30 22.84 -19.08
CA SER A 251 8.87 21.47 -18.78
C SER A 251 9.77 20.86 -17.71
N PHE A 252 11.09 20.90 -17.91
CA PHE A 252 12.06 20.41 -16.95
C PHE A 252 11.94 21.11 -15.59
N PHE A 253 11.81 22.43 -15.58
CA PHE A 253 11.63 23.21 -14.37
C PHE A 253 10.34 22.83 -13.61
N LEU A 254 9.22 22.66 -14.31
CA LEU A 254 7.94 22.28 -13.71
C LEU A 254 7.92 20.83 -13.21
N ILE A 255 8.74 19.93 -13.76
CA ILE A 255 8.95 18.58 -13.24
C ILE A 255 9.67 18.63 -11.89
N TYR A 256 10.74 19.42 -11.78
CA TYR A 256 11.54 19.53 -10.57
C TYR A 256 10.91 20.44 -9.50
N PHE A 257 10.14 21.44 -9.93
CA PHE A 257 9.47 22.43 -9.08
C PHE A 257 7.99 22.50 -9.44
N PRO A 258 7.20 21.46 -9.11
CA PRO A 258 5.78 21.46 -9.42
C PRO A 258 5.09 22.62 -8.70
N VAL A 259 4.30 23.38 -9.45
CA VAL A 259 3.49 24.47 -8.90
C VAL A 259 2.48 23.86 -7.92
N ARG A 260 2.75 24.01 -6.63
CA ARG A 260 1.82 23.58 -5.58
C ARG A 260 0.67 24.58 -5.55
N GLY A 261 -0.52 24.14 -5.97
CA GLY A 261 -1.74 24.91 -5.79
C GLY A 261 -1.96 25.19 -4.30
N LYS A 262 -2.39 26.41 -3.97
CA LYS A 262 -2.97 26.71 -2.66
C LYS A 262 -4.31 26.01 -2.52
#